data_AF-A0A1L9B7D8-F1
#
_entry.id   AF-A0A1L9B7D8-F1
#
_cell.length_a   1.000
_cell.length_b   1.000
_cell.length_c   1.000
_cell.angle_alpha   90.00
_cell.angle_beta   90.00
_cell.angle_gamma   90.00
#
_symmetry.space_group_name_H-M   'P 1'
#
loop_
_entity.id
_entity.type
_entity.pdbx_description
1 polymer ?
#
loop_
_entity_poly.entity_id
_entity_poly.type
_entity_poly.pdbx_seq_one_letter_code
_entity_poly.pdbx_strand_id
1 'polypeptide(L)'
;MNSIEIRSLLQADPDVFIHYTDETGLRNILQEGVIRPNRKGHVYFTQEPFTQEDAHMNLFLAQPTHEGRGSHILVLRLDPGIRITKMSDIYEFRIQDSLKLHQHEVLYTGKNPFGS
;
A
#
# COMPACT_ATOMS: atom_id res chain seq x y z
N MET A 1 -4.34 13.77 -5.47
CA MET A 1 -2.91 14.05 -5.31
C MET A 1 -2.15 13.49 -6.50
N ASN A 2 -1.09 14.16 -6.92
CA ASN A 2 -0.14 13.70 -7.93
C ASN A 2 1.07 12.99 -7.30
N SER A 3 1.98 12.48 -8.12
CA SER A 3 3.16 11.74 -7.66
C SER A 3 4.14 12.58 -6.85
N ILE A 4 4.27 13.88 -7.13
CA ILE A 4 5.16 14.79 -6.39
C ILE A 4 4.64 14.97 -4.96
N GLU A 5 3.36 15.26 -4.81
CA GLU A 5 2.71 15.45 -3.51
C GLU A 5 2.84 14.21 -2.62
N ILE A 6 2.61 13.01 -3.18
CA ILE A 6 2.72 11.76 -2.44
C ILE A 6 4.18 11.48 -2.04
N ARG A 7 5.15 11.74 -2.92
CA ARG A 7 6.58 11.61 -2.59
C ARG A 7 6.97 12.53 -1.44
N SER A 8 6.49 13.78 -1.44
CA SER A 8 6.75 14.71 -0.35
C SER A 8 6.15 14.23 0.98
N LEU A 9 4.94 13.66 0.97
CA LEU A 9 4.32 13.08 2.18
C LEU A 9 5.15 11.92 2.73
N LEU A 10 5.56 10.98 1.88
CA LEU A 10 6.37 9.81 2.29
C LEU A 10 7.74 10.19 2.85
N GLN A 11 8.33 11.29 2.37
CA GLN A 11 9.61 11.79 2.88
C GLN A 11 9.48 12.54 4.20
N ALA A 12 8.36 13.23 4.40
CA ALA A 12 8.13 14.09 5.56
C ALA A 12 7.57 13.32 6.77
N ASP A 13 6.85 12.22 6.54
CA ASP A 13 6.11 11.52 7.58
C ASP A 13 6.41 10.01 7.57
N PRO A 14 7.12 9.48 8.59
CA PRO A 14 7.48 8.07 8.68
C PRO A 14 6.28 7.15 8.94
N ASP A 15 5.11 7.69 9.26
CA ASP A 15 3.88 6.92 9.47
C ASP A 15 3.00 6.88 8.22
N VAL A 16 3.44 7.49 7.12
CA VAL A 16 2.78 7.41 5.81
C VAL A 16 3.31 6.22 5.02
N PHE A 17 2.37 5.42 4.51
CA PHE A 17 2.64 4.22 3.74
C PHE A 17 1.75 4.11 2.51
N ILE A 18 2.20 3.34 1.54
CA ILE A 18 1.49 2.95 0.33
C ILE A 18 1.08 1.48 0.47
N HIS A 19 -0.20 1.21 0.17
CA HIS A 19 -0.69 -0.13 -0.13
C HIS A 19 -0.96 -0.25 -1.63
N TYR A 20 -0.20 -1.10 -2.32
CA TYR A 20 -0.40 -1.39 -3.75
C TYR A 20 -1.48 -2.45 -3.94
N THR A 21 -2.35 -2.21 -4.92
CA THR A 21 -3.47 -3.09 -5.26
C THR A 21 -3.82 -2.93 -6.75
N ASP A 22 -4.94 -3.50 -7.17
CA ASP A 22 -5.55 -3.28 -8.48
C ASP A 22 -6.91 -2.55 -8.33
N GLU A 23 -7.57 -2.24 -9.44
CA GLU A 23 -8.85 -1.52 -9.42
C GLU A 23 -9.94 -2.26 -8.62
N THR A 24 -10.01 -3.58 -8.78
CA THR A 24 -11.01 -4.41 -8.10
C THR A 24 -10.71 -4.47 -6.60
N GLY A 25 -9.45 -4.65 -6.24
CA GLY A 25 -8.98 -4.65 -4.86
C GLY A 25 -9.25 -3.31 -4.19
N LEU A 26 -8.94 -2.19 -4.85
CA LEU A 26 -9.24 -0.86 -4.32
C LEU A 26 -10.74 -0.68 -4.08
N ARG A 27 -11.59 -1.04 -5.05
CA ARG A 27 -13.04 -0.94 -4.91
C ARG A 27 -13.55 -1.73 -3.72
N ASN A 28 -13.08 -2.97 -3.53
CA ASN A 28 -13.49 -3.82 -2.42
C ASN A 28 -13.05 -3.23 -1.07
N ILE A 29 -11.81 -2.74 -0.99
CA ILE A 29 -11.28 -2.07 0.22
C ILE A 29 -12.13 -0.86 0.59
N LEU A 30 -12.49 -0.02 -0.38
CA LEU A 30 -13.31 1.16 -0.16
C LEU A 30 -14.76 0.81 0.24
N GLN A 31 -15.34 -0.22 -0.39
CA GLN A 31 -16.69 -0.68 -0.07
C GLN A 31 -16.79 -1.26 1.34
N GLU A 32 -15.79 -2.05 1.75
CA GLU A 32 -15.78 -2.72 3.05
C GLU A 32 -15.16 -1.88 4.17
N GLY A 33 -14.42 -0.81 3.81
CA GLY A 33 -13.69 0.03 4.76
C GLY A 33 -12.53 -0.69 5.45
N VAL A 34 -11.98 -1.74 4.84
CA VAL A 34 -10.94 -2.58 5.45
C VAL A 34 -9.98 -3.14 4.41
N ILE A 35 -8.67 -3.14 4.72
CA ILE A 35 -7.68 -3.92 4.01
C ILE A 35 -7.56 -5.26 4.72
N ARG A 36 -7.94 -6.34 4.03
CA ARG A 36 -7.91 -7.69 4.60
C ARG A 36 -6.51 -8.29 4.49
N PRO A 37 -6.10 -9.08 5.50
CA PRO A 37 -4.85 -9.81 5.40
C PRO A 37 -4.90 -10.84 4.28
N ASN A 38 -3.74 -11.16 3.73
CA ASN A 38 -3.60 -12.28 2.81
C ASN A 38 -3.76 -13.64 3.55
N ARG A 39 -3.57 -14.74 2.82
CA ARG A 39 -3.66 -16.11 3.38
C ARG A 39 -2.69 -16.39 4.54
N LYS A 40 -1.63 -15.59 4.70
CA LYS A 40 -0.66 -15.68 5.79
C LYS A 40 -1.03 -14.79 6.99
N GLY A 41 -2.16 -14.11 6.96
CA GLY A 41 -2.59 -13.22 8.03
C GLY A 41 -1.97 -11.83 8.00
N HIS A 42 -1.35 -11.42 6.87
CA HIS A 42 -0.64 -10.14 6.78
C HIS A 42 -1.25 -9.15 5.79
N VAL A 43 -1.25 -7.87 6.16
CA VAL A 43 -1.38 -6.75 5.23
C VAL A 43 -0.01 -6.14 5.01
N TYR A 44 0.34 -5.88 3.74
CA TYR A 44 1.64 -5.36 3.33
C TYR A 44 1.54 -3.90 2.91
N PHE A 45 2.61 -3.16 3.20
CA PHE A 45 2.76 -1.76 2.88
C PHE A 45 4.20 -1.49 2.47
N THR A 46 4.44 -0.33 1.87
CA THR A 46 5.78 0.18 1.60
C THR A 46 5.82 1.69 1.77
N GLN A 47 7.01 2.24 1.95
CA GLN A 47 7.24 3.69 1.84
C GLN A 47 7.87 4.06 0.50
N GLU A 48 8.14 3.06 -0.36
CA GLU A 48 8.77 3.27 -1.65
C GLU A 48 7.73 3.53 -2.75
N PRO A 49 7.83 4.68 -3.44
CA PRO A 49 7.01 4.99 -4.60
C PRO A 49 7.51 4.28 -5.86
N PHE A 50 6.75 3.30 -6.32
CA PHE A 50 7.03 2.43 -7.44
C PHE A 50 6.03 2.63 -8.57
N THR A 51 6.53 2.52 -9.81
CA THR A 51 5.67 2.29 -10.97
C THR A 51 4.92 0.96 -10.80
N GLN A 52 3.90 0.70 -11.62
CA GLN A 52 3.23 -0.61 -11.61
C GLN A 52 4.22 -1.75 -11.89
N GLU A 53 5.14 -1.55 -12.83
CA GLU A 53 6.17 -2.54 -13.19
C GLU A 53 7.13 -2.78 -12.03
N ASP A 54 7.65 -1.73 -11.41
CA ASP A 54 8.56 -1.85 -10.26
C ASP A 54 7.87 -2.50 -9.06
N ALA A 55 6.59 -2.19 -8.81
CA ALA A 55 5.82 -2.85 -7.74
C ALA A 55 5.65 -4.34 -8.03
N HIS A 56 5.41 -4.71 -9.29
CA HIS A 56 5.32 -6.12 -9.71
C HIS A 56 6.63 -6.87 -9.48
N MET A 57 7.75 -6.26 -9.81
CA MET A 57 9.07 -6.88 -9.64
C MET A 57 9.50 -6.94 -8.17
N ASN A 58 9.37 -5.84 -7.43
CA ASN A 58 9.99 -5.69 -6.11
C ASN A 58 9.08 -6.09 -4.95
N LEU A 59 7.76 -5.92 -5.07
CA LEU A 59 6.80 -6.26 -4.01
C LEU A 59 6.09 -7.58 -4.30
N PHE A 60 5.67 -7.78 -5.55
CA PHE A 60 4.94 -8.98 -5.94
C PHE A 60 5.84 -10.10 -6.46
N LEU A 61 7.17 -9.92 -6.39
CA LEU A 61 8.20 -10.90 -6.73
C LEU A 61 8.03 -11.51 -8.13
N ALA A 62 7.57 -10.70 -9.09
CA ALA A 62 7.26 -11.10 -10.46
C ALA A 62 6.31 -12.31 -10.57
N GLN A 63 5.47 -12.56 -9.56
CA GLN A 63 4.58 -13.70 -9.56
C GLN A 63 3.38 -13.44 -10.50
N PRO A 64 3.12 -14.32 -11.49
CA PRO A 64 2.00 -14.13 -12.42
C PRO A 64 0.63 -13.99 -11.75
N THR A 65 0.46 -14.61 -10.57
CA THR A 65 -0.79 -14.50 -9.79
C THR A 65 -1.07 -13.10 -9.22
N HIS A 66 -0.15 -12.14 -9.42
CA HIS A 66 -0.26 -10.76 -9.00
C HIS A 66 -0.23 -9.77 -10.17
N GLU A 67 -0.43 -10.27 -11.39
CA GLU A 67 -0.56 -9.43 -12.59
C GLU A 67 -1.66 -8.37 -12.41
N GLY A 68 -1.41 -7.15 -12.89
CA GLY A 68 -2.32 -6.01 -12.77
C GLY A 68 -2.31 -5.30 -11.40
N ARG A 69 -1.76 -5.92 -10.35
CA ARG A 69 -1.51 -5.22 -9.09
C ARG A 69 -0.40 -4.19 -9.26
N GLY A 70 -0.51 -3.11 -8.49
CA GLY A 70 0.35 -1.94 -8.64
C GLY A 70 -0.26 -0.86 -9.54
N SER A 71 -1.37 -1.15 -10.23
CA SER A 71 -2.11 -0.17 -11.04
C SER A 71 -2.88 0.84 -10.19
N HIS A 72 -3.20 0.49 -8.95
CA HIS A 72 -3.94 1.32 -8.00
C HIS A 72 -3.27 1.30 -6.63
N ILE A 73 -3.45 2.37 -5.87
CA ILE A 73 -2.85 2.53 -4.54
C ILE A 73 -3.84 3.12 -3.54
N LEU A 74 -3.56 2.84 -2.27
CA LEU A 74 -3.98 3.66 -1.14
C LEU A 74 -2.74 4.25 -0.48
N VAL A 75 -2.77 5.53 -0.16
CA VAL A 75 -1.79 6.20 0.70
C VAL A 75 -2.48 6.49 2.03
N LEU A 76 -1.90 5.98 3.10
CA LEU A 76 -2.47 5.96 4.43
C LEU A 76 -1.44 6.51 5.39
N ARG A 77 -1.87 7.36 6.33
CA ARG A 77 -1.10 7.61 7.55
C ARG A 77 -1.63 6.68 8.63
N LEU A 78 -0.75 5.82 9.14
CA LEU A 78 -1.13 4.85 10.17
C LEU A 78 -1.10 5.48 11.55
N ASP A 79 -2.08 5.13 12.38
CA ASP A 79 -2.20 5.67 13.72
C ASP A 79 -1.10 5.10 14.63
N PRO A 80 -0.61 5.89 15.61
CA PRO A 80 0.34 5.41 16.60
C PRO A 80 -0.19 4.17 17.35
N GLY A 81 0.70 3.19 17.59
CA GLY A 81 0.37 2.00 18.35
C GLY A 81 0.04 0.76 17.51
N ILE A 82 -0.05 0.88 16.18
CA ILE A 82 -0.01 -0.30 15.31
C ILE A 82 1.38 -0.95 15.37
N ARG A 83 1.41 -2.26 15.59
CA ARG A 83 2.65 -3.04 15.53
C ARG A 83 3.02 -3.36 14.08
N ILE A 84 3.81 -2.47 13.48
CA ILE A 84 4.37 -2.65 12.14
C ILE A 84 5.69 -3.43 12.24
N THR A 85 5.85 -4.44 11.40
CA THR A 85 7.11 -5.18 11.26
C THR A 85 7.74 -4.84 9.92
N LYS A 86 8.97 -4.32 9.92
CA LYS A 86 9.78 -4.19 8.71
C LYS A 86 10.28 -5.56 8.27
N MET A 87 10.07 -5.93 7.02
CA MET A 87 10.54 -7.18 6.45
C MET A 87 12.05 -7.11 6.15
N SER A 88 12.69 -8.28 6.02
CA SER A 88 14.06 -8.37 5.50
C SER A 88 14.15 -7.95 4.03
N ASP A 89 13.04 -8.06 3.29
CA ASP A 89 12.85 -7.39 2.01
C ASP A 89 12.80 -5.88 2.26
N ILE A 90 13.73 -5.16 1.64
CA ILE A 90 14.12 -3.79 2.00
C ILE A 90 12.92 -2.82 1.96
N TYR A 91 11.94 -3.13 1.10
CA TYR A 91 10.85 -2.24 0.75
C TYR A 91 9.53 -2.56 1.47
N GLU A 92 9.39 -3.69 2.16
CA GLU A 92 8.10 -4.11 2.71
C GLU A 92 7.98 -3.93 4.23
N PHE A 93 6.80 -3.48 4.62
CA PHE A 93 6.31 -3.46 5.99
C PHE A 93 5.04 -4.29 6.07
N ARG A 94 4.78 -4.88 7.23
CA ARG A 94 3.53 -5.64 7.45
C ARG A 94 2.93 -5.44 8.82
N ILE A 95 1.63 -5.66 8.89
CA ILE A 95 0.90 -5.93 10.13
C ILE A 95 0.32 -7.35 10.06
N GLN A 96 0.07 -7.97 11.22
CA GLN A 96 -0.55 -9.29 11.31
C GLN A 96 -2.02 -9.18 11.77
N ASP A 97 -2.78 -8.35 11.06
CA ASP A 97 -4.22 -8.17 11.26
C ASP A 97 -4.81 -7.49 10.01
N SER A 98 -6.12 -7.33 9.96
CA SER A 98 -6.81 -6.39 9.09
C SER A 98 -6.51 -4.94 9.46
N LEU A 99 -6.50 -4.06 8.45
CA LEU A 99 -6.39 -2.62 8.64
C LEU A 99 -7.76 -1.96 8.38
N LYS A 100 -8.41 -1.43 9.41
CA LYS A 100 -9.71 -0.75 9.27
C LYS A 100 -9.49 0.71 8.91
N LEU A 101 -9.98 1.15 7.75
CA LEU A 101 -9.67 2.48 7.22
C LEU A 101 -10.15 3.63 8.12
N HIS A 102 -11.27 3.47 8.83
CA HIS A 102 -11.79 4.50 9.73
C HIS A 102 -10.93 4.77 10.96
N GLN A 103 -9.93 3.91 11.23
CA GLN A 103 -8.98 4.09 12.32
C GLN A 103 -7.70 4.80 11.86
N HIS A 104 -7.63 5.23 10.60
CA HIS A 104 -6.44 5.79 9.97
C HIS A 104 -6.83 6.96 9.08
N GLU A 105 -5.86 7.82 8.80
CA GLU A 105 -6.07 8.88 7.83
C GLU A 105 -5.81 8.36 6.41
N VAL A 106 -6.85 8.35 5.59
CA VAL A 106 -6.76 8.03 4.16
C VAL A 106 -6.39 9.29 3.39
N LEU A 107 -5.12 9.39 2.98
CA LEU A 107 -4.59 10.55 2.28
C LEU A 107 -4.94 10.50 0.79
N TYR A 108 -4.74 9.36 0.14
CA TYR A 108 -5.02 9.17 -1.29
C TYR A 108 -5.57 7.78 -1.57
N THR A 109 -6.50 7.70 -2.53
CA THR A 109 -6.89 6.45 -3.16
C THR A 109 -7.11 6.67 -4.65
N GLY A 110 -6.67 5.74 -5.50
CA GLY A 110 -6.86 5.85 -6.93
C GLY A 110 -5.82 5.12 -7.76
N LYS A 111 -5.72 5.51 -9.04
CA LYS A 111 -4.69 5.01 -9.96
C LYS A 111 -3.31 5.34 -9.43
N ASN A 112 -2.36 4.44 -9.66
CA ASN A 112 -0.96 4.67 -9.32
C ASN A 112 -0.42 5.86 -10.14
N PRO A 113 -0.02 6.98 -9.49
CA PRO A 113 0.45 8.17 -10.19
C PRO A 113 1.94 8.12 -10.55
N PHE A 114 2.67 7.07 -10.19
CA PHE A 114 4.13 6.97 -10.40
C PHE A 114 4.52 6.44 -11.78
N GLY A 115 3.60 5.78 -12.49
CA GLY A 115 3.79 5.36 -13.88
C GLY A 115 3.13 6.36 -14.83
N SER A 116 3.89 7.36 -15.27
CA SER A 116 3.54 8.22 -16.40
C SER A 116 4.41 7.86 -17.59
#